data_AF-A0A4V3USL7-F1
#
_entry.id   AF-A0A4V3USL7-F1
#
_cell.length_a   1.000
_cell.length_b   1.000
_cell.length_c   1.000
_cell.angle_alpha   90.00
_cell.angle_beta   90.00
_cell.angle_gamma   90.00
#
_symmetry.space_group_name_H-M   'P 1'
#
loop_
_entity.id
_entity.type
_entity.pdbx_description
1 polymer ?
#
loop_
_entity_poly.entity_id
_entity_poly.type
_entity_poly.pdbx_seq_one_letter_code
_entity_poly.pdbx_strand_id
1 'polypeptide(L)'
;MRNALHKLTPGHNLAAVAEELRELERAREAAVQRGFRVLEEQHAAVAQLVLQSIGDRQRAVRWMCMHQRAFGGRSAYDLLADGDIDTVCDRLSSDSPEPAPALQAGGAC
;
A
#
# COMPACT_ATOMS: atom_id res chain seq x y z
N MET A 1 -9.19 43.44 2.81
CA MET A 1 -8.98 42.56 1.63
C MET A 1 -9.93 41.36 1.67
N ARG A 2 -11.24 41.56 1.46
CA ARG A 2 -12.29 40.52 1.66
C ARG A 2 -13.14 40.26 0.40
N ASN A 3 -12.66 40.67 -0.78
CA ASN A 3 -13.51 40.86 -1.97
C ASN A 3 -13.19 39.93 -3.16
N ALA A 4 -12.38 38.88 -2.98
CA ALA A 4 -12.03 37.94 -4.05
C ALA A 4 -12.82 36.62 -4.03
N LEU A 5 -13.48 36.28 -2.91
CA LEU A 5 -14.11 34.97 -2.72
C LEU A 5 -15.53 34.84 -3.32
N HIS A 6 -16.19 35.93 -3.70
CA HIS A 6 -17.56 35.88 -4.26
C HIS A 6 -17.60 35.63 -5.78
N LYS A 7 -16.45 35.73 -6.47
CA LYS A 7 -16.36 35.47 -7.93
C LYS A 7 -16.18 33.98 -8.28
N LEU A 8 -15.88 33.16 -7.28
CA LEU A 8 -15.94 31.71 -7.43
C LEU A 8 -17.37 31.34 -7.06
N THR A 9 -18.20 30.92 -8.01
CA THR A 9 -19.44 30.21 -7.70
C THR A 9 -19.07 29.08 -6.72
N PRO A 10 -19.47 29.16 -5.43
CA PRO A 10 -18.78 28.42 -4.37
C PRO A 10 -18.91 26.89 -4.49
N GLY A 11 -19.90 26.41 -5.25
CA GLY A 11 -20.11 24.99 -5.50
C GLY A 11 -19.36 24.44 -6.71
N HIS A 12 -19.27 25.19 -7.82
CA HIS A 12 -18.76 24.65 -9.09
C HIS A 12 -17.23 24.48 -9.10
N ASN A 13 -16.48 25.42 -8.51
CA ASN A 13 -15.02 25.34 -8.51
C ASN A 13 -14.48 24.26 -7.57
N LEU A 14 -15.09 24.11 -6.38
CA LEU A 14 -14.73 23.04 -5.45
C LEU A 14 -15.19 21.65 -5.95
N ALA A 15 -16.33 21.60 -6.66
CA ALA A 15 -16.77 20.36 -7.32
C ALA A 15 -15.80 19.94 -8.44
N ALA A 16 -15.32 20.88 -9.25
CA ALA A 16 -14.29 20.61 -10.27
C ALA A 16 -13.01 20.10 -9.62
N VAL A 17 -12.50 20.76 -8.56
CA VAL A 17 -11.33 20.29 -7.81
C VAL A 17 -11.55 18.88 -7.25
N ALA A 18 -12.74 18.59 -6.70
CA ALA A 18 -13.04 17.27 -6.18
C ALA A 18 -13.06 16.21 -7.29
N GLU A 19 -13.55 16.53 -8.49
CA GLU A 19 -13.54 15.57 -9.60
C GLU A 19 -12.13 15.33 -10.13
N GLU A 20 -11.31 16.37 -10.29
CA GLU A 20 -9.90 16.25 -10.65
C GLU A 20 -9.14 15.32 -9.69
N LEU A 21 -9.37 15.48 -8.37
CA LEU A 21 -8.77 14.59 -7.37
C LEU A 21 -9.28 13.14 -7.46
N ARG A 22 -10.56 12.93 -7.79
CA ARG A 22 -11.10 11.58 -8.01
C ARG A 22 -10.52 10.95 -9.28
N GLU A 23 -10.39 11.69 -10.35
CA GLU A 23 -9.76 11.23 -11.58
C GLU A 23 -8.30 10.85 -11.35
N LEU A 24 -7.56 11.68 -10.61
CA LEU A 24 -6.19 11.37 -10.22
C LEU A 24 -6.12 10.11 -9.35
N GLU A 25 -7.02 9.93 -8.37
CA GLU A 25 -7.04 8.72 -7.55
C GLU A 25 -7.36 7.48 -8.40
N ARG A 26 -8.34 7.55 -9.31
CA ARG A 26 -8.64 6.44 -10.24
C ARG A 26 -7.43 6.10 -11.11
N ALA A 27 -6.75 7.10 -11.65
CA ALA A 27 -5.55 6.91 -12.46
C ALA A 27 -4.40 6.29 -11.65
N ARG A 28 -4.23 6.75 -10.41
CA ARG A 28 -3.26 6.21 -9.45
C ARG A 28 -3.56 4.75 -9.13
N GLU A 29 -4.80 4.42 -8.75
CA GLU A 29 -5.22 3.04 -8.47
C GLU A 29 -4.97 2.14 -9.69
N ALA A 30 -5.33 2.57 -10.89
CA ALA A 30 -5.09 1.82 -12.12
C ALA A 30 -3.60 1.61 -12.39
N ALA A 31 -2.76 2.62 -12.17
CA ALA A 31 -1.31 2.51 -12.33
C ALA A 31 -0.70 1.52 -11.33
N VAL A 32 -1.13 1.59 -10.07
CA VAL A 32 -0.69 0.71 -8.99
C VAL A 32 -1.05 -0.75 -9.28
N GLN A 33 -2.24 -1.02 -9.81
CA GLN A 33 -2.64 -2.36 -10.26
C GLN A 33 -1.79 -2.89 -11.42
N ARG A 34 -1.45 -2.03 -12.39
CA ARG A 34 -0.58 -2.39 -13.51
C ARG A 34 0.84 -2.69 -13.03
N GLY A 35 1.38 -1.90 -12.10
CA GLY A 35 2.70 -2.15 -11.50
C GLY A 35 2.78 -3.52 -10.83
N PHE A 36 1.76 -3.91 -10.07
CA PHE A 36 1.74 -5.23 -9.45
C PHE A 36 1.60 -6.36 -10.47
N ARG A 37 0.85 -6.14 -11.56
CA ARG A 37 0.78 -7.11 -12.66
C ARG A 37 2.14 -7.32 -13.32
N VAL A 38 2.89 -6.25 -13.55
CA VAL A 38 4.25 -6.33 -14.08
C VAL A 38 5.15 -7.14 -13.14
N LEU A 39 5.01 -6.96 -11.82
CA LEU A 39 5.71 -7.78 -10.83
C LEU A 39 5.30 -9.26 -10.90
N GLU A 40 4.01 -9.56 -11.02
CA GLU A 40 3.49 -10.93 -11.21
C GLU A 40 4.07 -11.60 -12.46
N GLU A 41 4.19 -10.86 -13.56
CA GLU A 41 4.67 -11.37 -14.85
C GLU A 41 6.20 -11.57 -14.89
N GLN A 42 6.96 -10.61 -14.33
CA GLN A 42 8.42 -10.59 -14.45
C GLN A 42 9.12 -11.24 -13.25
N HIS A 43 8.51 -11.19 -12.07
CA HIS A 43 9.08 -11.67 -10.81
C HIS A 43 8.05 -12.44 -9.99
N ALA A 44 7.45 -13.47 -10.62
CA ALA A 44 6.35 -14.26 -10.06
C ALA A 44 6.62 -14.78 -8.63
N ALA A 45 7.85 -15.17 -8.31
CA ALA A 45 8.21 -15.66 -6.97
C ALA A 45 8.03 -14.57 -5.89
N VAL A 46 8.47 -13.34 -6.17
CA VAL A 46 8.32 -12.19 -5.25
C VAL A 46 6.84 -11.83 -5.12
N ALA A 47 6.11 -11.78 -6.23
CA ALA A 47 4.68 -11.51 -6.20
C ALA A 47 3.90 -12.56 -5.38
N GLN A 48 4.24 -13.85 -5.53
CA GLN A 48 3.63 -14.92 -4.76
C GLN A 48 3.95 -14.81 -3.27
N LEU A 49 5.19 -14.49 -2.90
CA LEU A 49 5.55 -14.27 -1.49
C LEU A 49 4.70 -13.15 -0.87
N VAL A 50 4.60 -12.00 -1.54
CA VAL A 50 3.79 -10.86 -1.08
C VAL A 50 2.33 -11.27 -0.90
N LEU A 51 1.77 -12.00 -1.88
CA LEU A 51 0.39 -12.50 -1.81
C LEU A 51 0.18 -13.51 -0.68
N GLN A 52 1.14 -14.40 -0.43
CA GLN A 52 1.05 -15.39 0.65
C GLN A 52 1.13 -14.72 2.03
N SER A 53 2.01 -13.72 2.19
CA SER A 53 2.15 -13.01 3.47
C SER A 53 0.97 -12.10 3.79
N ILE A 54 0.36 -11.47 2.78
CA ILE A 54 -0.72 -10.49 2.98
C ILE A 54 -2.12 -11.08 2.80
N GLY A 55 -2.25 -12.15 2.02
CA GLY A 55 -3.46 -12.95 1.80
C GLY A 55 -4.45 -12.38 0.78
N ASP A 56 -4.51 -11.07 0.58
CA ASP A 56 -5.39 -10.42 -0.40
C ASP A 56 -4.60 -9.58 -1.40
N ARG A 57 -4.93 -9.72 -2.68
CA ARG A 57 -4.23 -9.02 -3.77
C ARG A 57 -4.37 -7.51 -3.67
N GLN A 58 -5.54 -6.98 -3.30
CA GLN A 58 -5.73 -5.53 -3.18
C GLN A 58 -4.92 -4.95 -2.03
N ARG A 59 -4.89 -5.65 -0.89
CA ARG A 59 -4.04 -5.31 0.25
C ARG A 59 -2.56 -5.41 -0.10
N ALA A 60 -2.13 -6.44 -0.82
CA ALA A 60 -0.75 -6.61 -1.29
C ALA A 60 -0.31 -5.46 -2.19
N VAL A 61 -1.10 -5.17 -3.22
CA VAL A 61 -0.88 -4.06 -4.15
C VAL A 61 -0.73 -2.73 -3.40
N ARG A 62 -1.62 -2.45 -2.45
CA ARG A 62 -1.56 -1.23 -1.62
C ARG A 62 -0.31 -1.22 -0.76
N TRP A 63 0.00 -2.33 -0.07
CA TRP A 63 1.15 -2.47 0.81
C TRP A 63 2.47 -2.21 0.07
N MET A 64 2.60 -2.72 -1.15
CA MET A 64 3.79 -2.51 -1.99
C MET A 64 4.05 -1.04 -2.30
N CYS A 65 2.98 -0.23 -2.44
CA CYS A 65 3.07 1.20 -2.73
C CYS A 65 3.16 2.10 -1.49
N MET A 66 2.85 1.59 -0.30
CA MET A 66 2.90 2.38 0.92
C MET A 66 4.35 2.74 1.25
N HIS A 67 4.58 4.01 1.60
CA HIS A 67 5.86 4.44 2.14
C HIS A 67 5.95 4.00 3.60
N GLN A 68 6.96 3.19 3.91
CA GLN A 68 7.10 2.59 5.24
C GLN A 68 8.31 3.16 5.94
N ARG A 69 8.17 3.53 7.22
CA ARG A 69 9.32 3.96 8.04
C ARG A 69 10.40 2.89 8.13
N ALA A 70 10.00 1.61 8.12
CA ALA A 70 10.90 0.47 8.08
C ALA A 70 11.80 0.45 6.83
N PHE A 71 11.36 1.09 5.74
CA PHE A 71 12.09 1.22 4.47
C PHE A 71 12.76 2.59 4.33
N GLY A 72 13.01 3.29 5.44
CA GLY A 72 13.55 4.65 5.40
C GLY A 72 12.60 5.67 4.74
N GLY A 73 11.30 5.39 4.77
CA GLY A 73 10.28 6.22 4.12
C GLY A 73 10.05 5.89 2.64
N ARG A 74 10.67 4.82 2.10
CA ARG A 74 10.48 4.37 0.72
C ARG A 74 9.36 3.34 0.62
N SER A 75 8.93 3.04 -0.60
CA SER A 75 8.01 1.94 -0.89
C SER A 75 8.77 0.62 -1.09
N ALA A 76 8.04 -0.51 -1.03
CA ALA A 76 8.64 -1.81 -1.31
C ALA A 76 9.15 -1.91 -2.76
N TYR A 77 8.46 -1.24 -3.71
CA TYR A 77 8.92 -1.18 -5.09
C TYR A 77 10.28 -0.49 -5.23
N ASP A 78 10.53 0.56 -4.44
CA ASP A 78 11.80 1.27 -4.49
C ASP A 78 12.95 0.38 -4.00
N LEU A 79 12.72 -0.45 -2.98
CA LEU A 79 13.71 -1.42 -2.50
C LEU A 79 13.95 -2.53 -3.52
N LEU A 80 12.88 -3.07 -4.12
CA LEU A 80 13.02 -4.07 -5.17
C LEU A 80 13.79 -3.54 -6.38
N ALA A 81 13.61 -2.28 -6.75
CA ALA A 81 14.34 -1.65 -7.85
C ALA A 81 15.84 -1.52 -7.55
N ASP A 82 16.21 -1.33 -6.29
CA ASP A 82 17.62 -1.31 -5.84
C ASP A 82 18.21 -2.72 -5.64
N GLY A 83 17.40 -3.78 -5.82
CA GLY A 83 17.78 -5.17 -5.61
C GLY A 83 17.74 -5.61 -4.14
N ASP A 84 17.21 -4.79 -3.24
CA ASP A 84 17.08 -5.09 -1.82
C ASP A 84 15.79 -5.90 -1.55
N ILE A 85 15.81 -7.14 -2.02
CA ILE A 85 14.70 -8.09 -1.89
C ILE A 85 14.60 -8.60 -0.45
N ASP A 86 15.73 -8.83 0.20
CA ASP A 86 15.80 -9.41 1.55
C ASP A 86 15.10 -8.53 2.58
N THR A 87 15.31 -7.21 2.54
CA THR A 87 14.63 -6.27 3.45
C THR A 87 13.10 -6.30 3.28
N VAL A 88 12.62 -6.48 2.05
CA VAL A 88 11.18 -6.62 1.77
C VAL A 88 10.66 -7.94 2.34
N CYS A 89 11.39 -9.04 2.13
CA CYS A 89 11.05 -10.36 2.66
C CYS A 89 11.00 -10.38 4.20
N ASP A 90 12.04 -9.86 4.86
CA ASP A 90 12.12 -9.79 6.32
C ASP A 90 10.94 -9.00 6.90
N ARG A 91 10.55 -7.91 6.23
CA ARG A 91 9.41 -7.11 6.64
C ARG A 91 8.09 -7.86 6.52
N LEU A 92 7.89 -8.61 5.43
CA LEU A 92 6.69 -9.45 5.21
C LEU A 92 6.59 -10.56 6.26
N SER A 93 7.71 -11.18 6.63
CA SER A 93 7.77 -12.19 7.68
C SER A 93 7.52 -11.61 9.07
N SER A 94 7.97 -10.37 9.31
CA SER A 94 7.77 -9.68 10.60
C SER A 94 6.34 -9.14 10.81
N ASP A 95 5.55 -9.00 9.74
CA ASP A 95 4.14 -8.56 9.81
C ASP A 95 3.15 -9.73 9.94
N SER A 96 3.65 -10.99 9.99
CA SER A 96 2.80 -12.11 10.36
C SER A 96 2.33 -11.92 11.81
N PRO A 97 1.00 -11.97 12.08
CA PRO A 97 0.52 -11.96 13.44
C PRO A 97 1.10 -13.19 14.13
N GLU A 98 2.00 -12.98 15.08
CA GLU A 98 2.48 -14.03 15.96
C GLU A 98 1.25 -14.78 16.52
N PRO A 99 1.21 -16.12 16.49
CA PRO A 99 0.15 -16.83 17.17
C PRO A 99 0.22 -16.44 18.65
N ALA A 100 -0.83 -15.78 19.14
CA ALA A 100 -0.95 -15.36 20.53
C ALA A 100 -0.52 -16.51 21.46
N PRO A 101 0.28 -16.23 22.52
CA PRO A 101 0.84 -17.28 23.35
C PRO A 101 -0.29 -18.14 23.90
N ALA A 102 -0.22 -19.44 23.59
CA ALA A 102 -1.17 -20.42 24.08
C ALA A 102 -1.26 -20.27 25.60
N LEU A 103 -2.44 -19.89 26.08
CA LEU A 103 -2.76 -19.80 27.50
C LEU A 103 -2.49 -21.19 28.09
N GLN A 104 -1.35 -21.35 28.77
CA GLN A 104 -1.04 -22.57 29.51
C GLN A 104 -2.04 -22.66 30.66
N ALA A 105 -3.11 -23.43 30.43
CA ALA A 105 -4.02 -23.85 31.47
C ALA A 105 -3.31 -24.92 32.33
N GLY A 106 -2.37 -24.47 33.17
CA GLY A 106 -1.99 -25.17 34.38
C GLY A 106 -3.00 -24.81 35.47
N GLY A 107 -3.82 -25.78 35.88
CA GLY A 107 -4.83 -25.59 36.92
C GLY A 107 -5.33 -26.93 37.42
N ALA A 108 -4.65 -27.45 38.43
CA ALA A 108 -4.93 -28.66 39.19
C ALA A 108 -6.40 -28.89 39.57
N CYS A 109 -6.81 -30.15 39.50
CA CYS A 109 -7.70 -30.81 40.46
C CYS A 109 -7.15 -32.21 40.73
#